data_AF-A0A699VMY3-F1
#
_entry.id   AF-A0A699VMY3-F1
#
_cell.length_a   1.000
_cell.length_b   1.000
_cell.length_c   1.000
_cell.angle_alpha   90.00
_cell.angle_beta   90.00
_cell.angle_gamma   90.00
#
_symmetry.space_group_name_H-M   'P 1'
#
loop_
_entity.id
_entity.type
_entity.pdbx_description
1 polymer ?
#
loop_
_entity_poly.entity_id
_entity_poly.type
_entity_poly.pdbx_seq_one_letter_code
_entity_poly.pdbx_strand_id
1 'polypeptide(L)'
;MTEQTVQLAPADGKLGILLPGMGAVATTLIAGVLAVRKGGGQPIGSLTQMGKLRTAVGNQKIKDFVPLTDLNDIEFGGWDVYEDNVYQAAVKAAVLDDKLLQSVRPELEAMVP
;
A
#
# COMPACT_ATOMS: atom_id res chain seq x y z
N MET A 1 8.78 -2.20 36.90
CA MET A 1 8.44 -2.63 35.53
C MET A 1 9.56 -3.53 35.08
N THR A 2 9.27 -4.78 34.73
CA THR A 2 10.26 -5.71 34.17
C THR A 2 10.62 -5.22 32.76
N GLU A 3 11.89 -4.95 32.51
CA GLU A 3 12.39 -4.69 31.15
C GLU A 3 12.28 -5.98 30.35
N GLN A 4 11.25 -6.09 29.52
CA GLN A 4 11.22 -7.10 28.47
C GLN A 4 11.87 -6.50 27.22
N THR A 5 13.08 -6.95 26.92
CA THR A 5 13.75 -6.62 25.66
C THR A 5 13.07 -7.42 24.54
N VAL A 6 12.16 -6.77 23.80
CA VAL A 6 11.55 -7.37 22.61
C VAL A 6 12.51 -7.16 21.44
N GLN A 7 13.02 -8.26 20.88
CA GLN A 7 13.79 -8.21 19.64
C GLN A 7 12.81 -8.11 18.46
N LEU A 8 12.89 -7.02 17.70
CA LEU A 8 12.06 -6.82 16.51
C LEU A 8 12.63 -7.64 15.35
N ALA A 9 11.77 -8.41 14.69
CA ALA A 9 12.14 -9.11 13.46
C ALA A 9 12.34 -8.11 12.31
N PRO A 10 13.30 -8.35 11.39
CA PRO A 10 13.43 -7.55 10.19
C PRO A 10 12.22 -7.75 9.26
N ALA A 11 11.96 -6.77 8.40
CA ALA A 11 10.87 -6.80 7.42
C ALA A 11 11.39 -7.20 6.03
N ASP A 12 12.15 -8.29 5.98
CA ASP A 12 12.81 -8.77 4.76
C ASP A 12 11.86 -9.61 3.88
N GLY A 13 12.00 -9.50 2.56
CA GLY A 13 11.25 -10.28 1.58
C GLY A 13 9.91 -9.66 1.19
N LYS A 14 9.11 -10.39 0.41
CA LYS A 14 7.83 -9.90 -0.12
C LYS A 14 6.69 -10.07 0.88
N LEU A 15 5.83 -9.06 0.97
CA LEU A 15 4.60 -9.10 1.76
C LEU A 15 3.38 -9.29 0.86
N GLY A 16 2.73 -10.45 0.94
CA GLY A 16 1.45 -10.68 0.29
C GLY A 16 0.30 -10.02 1.06
N ILE A 17 -0.51 -9.21 0.38
CA ILE A 17 -1.76 -8.64 0.90
C ILE A 17 -2.92 -9.20 0.06
N LEU A 18 -3.79 -9.99 0.71
CA LEU A 18 -4.99 -10.57 0.10
C LEU A 18 -6.24 -9.81 0.54
N LEU A 19 -6.99 -9.27 -0.42
CA LEU A 19 -8.13 -8.39 -0.19
C LEU A 19 -9.45 -9.11 -0.54
N PRO A 20 -10.30 -9.44 0.46
CA PRO A 20 -11.64 -9.97 0.22
C PRO A 20 -12.58 -8.84 -0.21
N GLY A 21 -12.97 -8.83 -1.48
CA GLY A 21 -13.67 -7.72 -2.14
C GLY A 21 -12.68 -6.73 -2.77
N MET A 22 -12.57 -6.77 -4.09
CA MET A 22 -11.73 -5.90 -4.92
C MET A 22 -12.51 -4.67 -5.44
N GLY A 23 -13.33 -4.08 -4.57
CA GLY A 23 -14.09 -2.85 -4.83
C GLY A 23 -13.29 -1.56 -4.56
N ALA A 24 -14.01 -0.45 -4.33
CA ALA A 24 -13.46 0.90 -4.25
C ALA A 24 -12.23 1.07 -3.33
N VAL A 25 -12.25 0.50 -2.12
CA VAL A 25 -11.14 0.64 -1.16
C VAL A 25 -9.93 -0.17 -1.60
N ALA A 26 -10.14 -1.42 -2.04
CA ALA A 26 -9.08 -2.30 -2.48
C ALA A 26 -8.38 -1.73 -3.73
N THR A 27 -9.14 -1.33 -4.73
CA THR A 27 -8.59 -0.77 -5.97
C THR A 27 -7.84 0.54 -5.72
N THR A 28 -8.35 1.39 -4.83
CA THR A 28 -7.68 2.64 -4.43
C THR A 28 -6.35 2.38 -3.71
N LEU A 29 -6.31 1.40 -2.80
CA LEU A 29 -5.08 1.00 -2.11
C LEU A 29 -4.04 0.49 -3.10
N ILE A 30 -4.43 -0.44 -3.98
CA ILE A 30 -3.54 -1.06 -4.97
C ILE A 30 -2.99 0.02 -5.91
N ALA A 31 -3.86 0.80 -6.54
CA ALA A 31 -3.46 1.83 -7.49
C ALA A 31 -2.59 2.92 -6.83
N GLY A 32 -2.92 3.35 -5.61
CA GLY A 32 -2.16 4.33 -4.86
C GLY A 32 -0.75 3.84 -4.52
N VAL A 33 -0.61 2.60 -4.06
CA VAL A 33 0.71 2.01 -3.78
C VAL A 33 1.54 1.89 -5.05
N LEU A 34 0.96 1.38 -6.14
CA LEU A 34 1.65 1.25 -7.43
C LEU A 34 2.10 2.60 -7.98
N ALA A 35 1.27 3.65 -7.86
CA ALA A 35 1.62 4.99 -8.30
C ALA A 35 2.81 5.55 -7.50
N VAL A 36 2.82 5.33 -6.18
CA VAL A 36 3.93 5.75 -5.30
C VAL A 36 5.23 5.00 -5.66
N ARG A 37 5.18 3.70 -5.95
CA ARG A 37 6.37 2.93 -6.39
C ARG A 37 7.02 3.53 -7.64
N LYS A 38 6.19 3.98 -8.59
CA LYS A 38 6.64 4.60 -9.84
C LYS A 38 7.08 6.06 -9.67
N GLY A 39 7.06 6.61 -8.46
CA GLY A 39 7.33 8.03 -8.20
C GLY A 39 6.23 8.97 -8.70
N GLY A 40 5.05 8.44 -9.05
CA GLY A 40 3.89 9.19 -9.54
C GLY A 40 3.13 9.97 -8.45
N GLY A 41 3.60 9.92 -7.21
CA GLY A 41 2.97 10.63 -6.09
C GLY A 41 3.64 10.36 -4.75
N GLN A 42 3.09 10.98 -3.71
CA GLN A 42 3.48 10.73 -2.32
C GLN A 42 2.35 9.97 -1.59
N PRO A 43 2.66 9.12 -0.62
CA PRO A 43 1.66 8.35 0.14
C PRO A 43 0.93 9.22 1.18
N ILE A 44 0.28 10.29 0.72
CA ILE A 44 -0.42 11.28 1.56
C ILE A 44 -1.51 10.59 2.38
N GLY A 45 -1.57 10.91 3.67
CA GLY A 45 -2.49 10.30 4.63
C GLY A 45 -1.99 8.99 5.23
N SER A 46 -0.93 8.38 4.69
CA SER A 46 -0.34 7.18 5.31
C SER A 46 0.49 7.54 6.54
N LEU A 47 -0.03 7.18 7.72
CA LEU A 47 0.66 7.41 8.99
C LEU A 47 2.02 6.72 9.04
N THR A 48 2.12 5.47 8.58
CA THR A 48 3.38 4.72 8.63
C THR A 48 4.44 5.31 7.71
N GLN A 49 4.03 5.85 6.55
CA GLN A 49 4.95 6.35 5.53
C GLN A 49 5.36 7.82 5.74
N MET A 50 4.47 8.65 6.30
CA MET A 50 4.68 10.09 6.45
C MET A 50 4.70 10.60 7.89
N GLY A 51 4.14 9.82 8.83
CA GLY A 51 4.08 10.19 10.24
C GLY A 51 5.43 10.15 10.93
N LYS A 52 5.51 10.86 12.06
CA LYS A 52 6.71 10.93 12.90
C LYS A 52 6.40 10.53 14.34
N LEU A 53 7.34 9.83 14.96
CA LEU A 53 7.36 9.54 16.39
C LEU A 53 8.25 10.56 17.10
N ARG A 54 7.76 11.08 18.23
CA ARG A 54 8.57 11.90 19.13
C ARG A 54 9.40 10.97 20.01
N THR A 55 10.71 11.05 19.87
CA THR A 55 11.69 10.31 20.68
C THR A 55 12.51 11.28 21.53
N ALA A 56 13.36 10.75 22.40
CA ALA A 56 14.27 11.56 23.22
C ALA A 56 15.27 12.38 22.37
N VAL A 57 15.56 11.93 21.14
CA VAL A 57 16.50 12.57 20.19
C VAL A 57 15.79 13.41 19.12
N GLY A 58 14.47 13.58 19.21
CA GLY A 58 13.67 14.41 18.30
C GLY A 58 12.58 13.64 17.56
N ASN A 59 12.07 14.22 16.47
CA ASN A 59 10.98 13.61 15.70
C ASN A 59 11.54 12.77 14.54
N GLN A 60 11.42 11.45 14.61
CA GLN A 60 11.86 10.51 13.57
C GLN A 60 10.67 10.01 12.76
N LYS A 61 10.83 9.76 11.45
CA LYS A 61 9.75 9.16 10.64
C LYS A 61 9.49 7.73 11.09
N ILE A 62 8.23 7.32 11.13
CA ILE A 62 7.84 5.96 11.58
C ILE A 62 8.57 4.90 10.75
N LYS A 63 8.52 5.01 9.42
CA LYS A 63 9.20 4.07 8.50
C LYS A 63 10.72 3.98 8.62
N ASP A 64 11.36 4.99 9.20
CA ASP A 64 12.82 5.00 9.40
C ASP A 64 13.18 4.54 10.84
N PHE A 65 12.18 4.36 11.71
CA PHE A 65 12.36 4.05 13.13
C PHE A 65 12.08 2.58 13.49
N VAL A 66 11.16 1.92 12.77
CA VAL A 66 10.83 0.51 12.97
C VAL A 66 10.94 -0.27 11.65
N PRO A 67 11.29 -1.57 11.69
CA PRO A 67 11.35 -2.39 10.48
C PRO A 67 9.95 -2.51 9.87
N LEU A 68 9.72 -1.80 8.76
CA LEU A 68 8.51 -1.91 7.95
C LEU A 68 8.89 -2.40 6.55
N THR A 69 8.02 -3.22 5.96
CA THR A 69 8.15 -3.63 4.56
C THR A 69 8.14 -2.40 3.66
N ASP A 70 9.08 -2.34 2.71
CA ASP A 70 9.08 -1.30 1.69
C ASP A 70 7.85 -1.44 0.81
N LEU A 71 7.29 -0.31 0.36
CA LEU A 71 6.11 -0.35 -0.51
C LEU A 71 6.38 -1.15 -1.78
N ASN A 72 7.62 -1.23 -2.28
CA ASN A 72 8.02 -2.01 -3.46
C ASN A 72 7.94 -3.53 -3.24
N ASP A 73 8.02 -4.00 -1.99
CA ASP A 73 8.03 -5.42 -1.66
C ASP A 73 6.62 -5.98 -1.37
N ILE A 74 5.59 -5.14 -1.47
CA ILE A 74 4.20 -5.59 -1.32
C ILE A 74 3.72 -6.28 -2.61
N GLU A 75 3.00 -7.38 -2.50
CA GLU A 75 2.30 -8.02 -3.61
C GLU A 75 0.82 -8.11 -3.28
N PHE A 76 -0.03 -7.80 -4.25
CA PHE A 76 -1.48 -7.78 -4.06
C PHE A 76 -2.14 -8.99 -4.71
N GLY A 77 -3.14 -9.52 -4.03
CA GLY A 77 -4.11 -10.48 -4.56
C GLY A 77 -5.45 -10.27 -3.86
N GLY A 78 -6.44 -11.07 -4.23
CA GLY A 78 -7.77 -10.94 -3.65
C GLY A 78 -8.78 -11.84 -4.33
N TRP A 79 -10.04 -11.60 -4.01
CA TRP A 79 -11.18 -12.21 -4.65
C TRP A 79 -12.36 -11.23 -4.60
N ASP A 80 -13.30 -11.37 -5.53
CA ASP A 80 -14.54 -10.61 -5.57
C ASP A 80 -15.64 -11.50 -6.20
N VAL A 81 -16.91 -11.14 -5.99
CA VAL A 81 -18.03 -11.79 -6.67
C VAL A 81 -18.19 -11.32 -8.11
N TYR A 82 -17.55 -10.20 -8.47
CA TYR A 82 -17.52 -9.65 -9.82
C TYR A 82 -16.21 -10.03 -10.54
N GLU A 83 -16.30 -10.24 -11.86
CA GLU A 83 -15.18 -10.65 -12.72
C GLU A 83 -14.35 -9.48 -13.26
N ASP A 84 -14.63 -8.25 -12.80
CA ASP A 84 -13.90 -7.06 -13.24
C ASP A 84 -12.44 -7.15 -12.82
N ASN A 85 -11.51 -6.86 -13.73
CA ASN A 85 -10.12 -6.64 -13.32
C ASN A 85 -10.01 -5.37 -12.46
N VAL A 86 -8.91 -5.22 -11.72
CA VAL A 86 -8.74 -4.12 -10.76
C VAL A 86 -8.83 -2.75 -11.44
N TYR A 87 -8.38 -2.61 -12.70
CA TYR A 87 -8.53 -1.35 -13.45
C TYR A 87 -10.00 -1.02 -13.71
N GLN A 88 -10.79 -1.97 -14.21
CA GLN A 88 -12.22 -1.79 -14.46
C GLN A 88 -12.97 -1.45 -13.18
N ALA A 89 -12.68 -2.16 -12.09
CA ALA A 89 -13.27 -1.89 -10.78
C ALA A 89 -12.87 -0.50 -10.25
N ALA A 90 -11.62 -0.06 -10.45
CA ALA A 90 -11.17 1.28 -10.07
C ALA A 90 -11.90 2.39 -10.84
N VAL A 91 -12.04 2.24 -12.15
CA VAL A 91 -12.77 3.19 -13.00
C VAL A 91 -14.25 3.27 -12.59
N LYS A 92 -14.89 2.12 -12.34
CA LYS A 92 -16.29 2.07 -11.86
C LYS A 92 -16.46 2.74 -10.49
N ALA A 93 -15.48 2.58 -9.60
CA ALA A 93 -15.51 3.17 -8.27
C ALA A 93 -15.38 4.70 -8.29
N ALA A 94 -14.76 5.28 -9.33
CA ALA A 94 -14.62 6.71 -9.54
C ALA A 94 -14.02 7.49 -8.34
N VAL A 95 -13.08 6.86 -7.61
CA VAL A 95 -12.38 7.46 -6.46
C VAL A 95 -11.11 8.19 -6.89
N LEU A 96 -10.35 7.59 -7.81
CA LEU A 96 -9.07 8.10 -8.30
C LEU A 96 -9.24 8.77 -9.66
N ASP A 97 -8.35 9.71 -9.99
CA ASP A 97 -8.37 10.37 -11.29
C ASP A 97 -7.88 9.45 -12.42
N ASP A 98 -8.44 9.65 -13.61
CA ASP A 98 -8.12 8.82 -14.78
C ASP A 98 -6.64 8.84 -15.15
N LYS A 99 -5.93 9.97 -14.95
CA LYS A 99 -4.51 10.07 -15.31
C LYS A 99 -3.66 9.19 -14.42
N LEU A 100 -3.92 9.18 -13.11
CA LEU A 100 -3.28 8.28 -12.16
C LEU A 100 -3.58 6.83 -12.55
N LEU A 101 -4.84 6.48 -12.82
CA LEU A 101 -5.20 5.11 -13.23
C LEU A 101 -4.50 4.68 -14.52
N GLN A 102 -4.39 5.56 -15.52
CA GLN A 102 -3.63 5.26 -16.75
C GLN A 102 -2.15 4.97 -16.45
N SER A 103 -1.54 5.67 -15.49
CA SER A 103 -0.10 5.50 -15.18
C SER A 103 0.26 4.12 -14.61
N VAL A 104 -0.71 3.40 -14.04
CA VAL A 104 -0.57 2.07 -13.45
C VAL A 104 -1.47 1.02 -14.10
N ARG A 105 -2.05 1.35 -15.25
CA ARG A 105 -3.03 0.51 -15.93
C ARG A 105 -2.53 -0.90 -16.25
N PRO A 106 -1.32 -1.11 -16.80
CA PRO A 106 -0.84 -2.46 -17.11
C PRO A 106 -0.81 -3.38 -15.88
N GLU A 107 -0.43 -2.84 -14.72
CA GLU A 107 -0.43 -3.59 -13.47
C GLU A 107 -1.85 -3.88 -12.98
N LEU A 108 -2.74 -2.89 -13.06
CA LEU A 108 -4.14 -3.05 -12.62
C LEU A 108 -4.94 -4.02 -13.51
N GLU A 109 -4.71 -4.04 -14.83
CA GLU A 109 -5.38 -4.96 -15.75
C GLU A 109 -4.90 -6.41 -15.60
N ALA A 110 -3.68 -6.63 -15.11
CA ALA A 110 -3.12 -7.96 -14.87
C ALA A 110 -3.71 -8.66 -13.63
N MET A 111 -4.35 -7.91 -12.74
CA MET A 111 -4.99 -8.44 -11.54
C MET A 111 -6.48 -8.66 -11.80
N VAL A 112 -6.89 -9.93 -11.78
CA VAL A 112 -8.29 -10.37 -11.87
C VAL A 112 -8.61 -11.11 -10.57
N PRO A 113 -9.76 -10.85 -9.93
CA PRO A 113 -10.17 -11.51 -8.68
C PRO A 113 -10.33 -13.03 -8.79
#